data_AF-A0A8J5XF12-F1
#
_entry.id   AF-A0A8J5XF12-F1
#
_cell.length_a   1.000
_cell.length_b   1.000
_cell.length_c   1.000
_cell.angle_alpha   90.00
_cell.angle_beta   90.00
_cell.angle_gamma   90.00
#
_symmetry.space_group_name_H-M   'P 1'
#
loop_
_entity.id
_entity.type
_entity.pdbx_description
1 polymer ?
#
loop_
_entity_poly.entity_id
_entity_poly.type
_entity_poly.pdbx_seq_one_letter_code
_entity_poly.pdbx_strand_id
1 'polypeptide(L)'
;MRARRADAGFAHARAEDDETKHARPRARRARRARARATATLVALLLALVGWPVWGPRVYAWLLLRSGIAREAVEDGDCRQLLIVGTQSSGTTSTTHALRFALGLEVAHENSDASFSPCRDGTVSWVHGLRLLHGAAPPAESVRGLCSRAFTRVGFYRDTFRWPAECPEFPWRLGRWFAWDACLEAACERIVRANWGCARRELRADGAPPRGSCPTPFARTLLQVRHPLVTIASLSAKVCDDPLARPIEPEFATVVRALLPAGPWDGEAARTCLGFIGWYWLLYNEAMVGALDFEAAERTADRAAPTGVGGSADGDGGEYALSGWYRVEDTDACQIARLGGFVGERDGADGSPGARACVHPSSRARAEAACAGGGAPAPPSVAQTFWDGFVRALPFASLPGVPRKARNRRNVGNVPVTLQQLAALDETLARRVAALAERLGYADVRAGAPREGQRGATVGVES
;
A
#
# COMPACT_ATOMS: atom_id res chain seq x y z
N MET A 1 -57.65 79.00 -10.59
CA MET A 1 -56.47 79.52 -9.87
C MET A 1 -56.40 78.90 -8.48
N ARG A 2 -55.50 77.95 -8.24
CA ARG A 2 -54.89 77.63 -6.93
C ARG A 2 -53.73 76.69 -7.19
N ALA A 3 -52.53 77.23 -7.07
CA ALA A 3 -51.27 76.62 -7.44
C ALA A 3 -50.41 76.37 -6.20
N ARG A 4 -49.75 75.20 -6.21
CA ARG A 4 -48.37 74.95 -5.78
C ARG A 4 -47.90 75.55 -4.44
N ARG A 5 -48.03 74.76 -3.37
CA ARG A 5 -47.16 74.81 -2.17
C ARG A 5 -47.12 73.42 -1.52
N ALA A 6 -46.30 72.50 -2.03
CA ALA A 6 -46.02 71.23 -1.35
C ALA A 6 -44.76 70.50 -1.88
N ASP A 7 -43.61 71.18 -2.08
CA ASP A 7 -42.40 70.47 -2.55
C ASP A 7 -41.08 70.86 -1.85
N ALA A 8 -41.09 71.68 -0.79
CA ALA A 8 -39.84 72.11 -0.12
C ALA A 8 -39.44 71.26 1.11
N GLY A 9 -40.30 70.34 1.58
CA GLY A 9 -40.08 69.61 2.83
C GLY A 9 -39.34 68.27 2.72
N PHE A 10 -39.28 67.66 1.53
CA PHE A 10 -38.74 66.30 1.35
C PHE A 10 -37.26 66.24 0.94
N ALA A 11 -36.66 67.37 0.56
CA ALA A 11 -35.25 67.40 0.13
C ALA A 11 -34.27 67.39 1.31
N HIS A 12 -34.63 67.96 2.46
CA HIS A 12 -33.70 68.09 3.59
C HIS A 12 -33.53 66.79 4.40
N ALA A 13 -34.58 65.97 4.48
CA ALA A 13 -34.54 64.69 5.22
C ALA A 13 -33.79 63.56 4.46
N ARG A 14 -33.58 63.68 3.14
CA ARG A 14 -32.79 62.69 2.37
C ARG A 14 -31.28 62.90 2.47
N ALA A 15 -30.82 64.12 2.74
CA ALA A 15 -29.39 64.43 2.81
C ALA A 15 -28.74 63.90 4.10
N GLU A 16 -29.44 63.93 5.25
CA GLU A 16 -28.91 63.42 6.53
C GLU A 16 -28.89 61.88 6.61
N ASP A 17 -29.77 61.21 5.85
CA ASP A 17 -29.91 59.75 5.87
C ASP A 17 -28.85 59.04 4.98
N ASP A 18 -28.25 59.73 4.01
CA ASP A 18 -27.16 59.20 3.18
C ASP A 18 -25.79 59.29 3.87
N GLU A 19 -25.55 60.33 4.69
CA GLU A 19 -24.28 60.49 5.39
C GLU A 19 -24.07 59.41 6.47
N THR A 20 -25.15 59.04 7.17
CA THR A 20 -25.15 57.97 8.18
C THR A 20 -25.05 56.57 7.57
N LYS A 21 -25.55 56.35 6.35
CA LYS A 21 -25.40 55.09 5.60
C LYS A 21 -23.96 54.84 5.15
N HIS A 22 -23.18 55.87 4.84
CA HIS A 22 -21.78 55.72 4.45
C HIS A 22 -20.79 55.64 5.62
N ALA A 23 -21.14 56.18 6.80
CA ALA A 23 -20.30 56.12 8.01
C ALA A 23 -20.26 54.70 8.65
N ARG A 24 -21.39 53.99 8.69
CA ARG A 24 -21.49 52.63 9.27
C ARG A 24 -20.59 51.57 8.60
N PRO A 25 -20.46 51.50 7.25
CA PRO A 25 -19.57 50.54 6.59
C PRO A 25 -18.09 50.82 6.85
N ARG A 26 -17.67 52.09 6.98
CA ARG A 26 -16.27 52.45 7.26
C ARG A 26 -15.85 52.01 8.66
N ALA A 27 -16.70 52.23 9.68
CA ALA A 27 -16.44 51.78 11.05
C ALA A 27 -16.36 50.24 11.16
N ARG A 28 -17.21 49.50 10.43
CA ARG A 28 -17.16 48.02 10.38
C ARG A 28 -15.88 47.50 9.71
N ARG A 29 -15.42 48.14 8.63
CA ARG A 29 -14.14 47.79 7.98
C ARG A 29 -12.94 48.03 8.90
N ALA A 30 -12.91 49.17 9.60
CA ALA A 30 -11.85 49.48 10.56
C ALA A 30 -11.81 48.48 11.73
N ARG A 31 -12.97 48.10 12.29
CA ARG A 31 -13.05 47.08 13.35
C ARG A 31 -12.55 45.71 12.86
N ARG A 32 -12.93 45.29 11.65
CA ARG A 32 -12.44 44.04 11.05
C ARG A 32 -10.93 44.08 10.79
N ALA A 33 -10.40 45.20 10.33
CA ALA A 33 -8.96 45.37 10.11
C ALA A 33 -8.17 45.27 11.43
N ARG A 34 -8.63 45.94 12.49
CA ARG A 34 -8.02 45.84 13.83
C ARG A 34 -8.11 44.42 14.39
N ALA A 35 -9.28 43.76 14.30
CA ALA A 35 -9.43 42.39 14.75
C ALA A 35 -8.48 41.42 14.03
N ARG A 36 -8.29 41.58 12.71
CA ARG A 36 -7.31 40.80 11.94
C ARG A 36 -5.87 41.09 12.36
N ALA A 37 -5.51 42.36 12.55
CA ALA A 37 -4.18 42.75 13.00
C ALA A 37 -3.87 42.19 14.40
N THR A 38 -4.82 42.29 15.34
CA THR A 38 -4.69 41.73 16.69
C THR A 38 -4.58 40.20 16.64
N ALA A 39 -5.42 39.51 15.86
CA ALA A 39 -5.33 38.06 15.71
C ALA A 39 -3.99 37.62 15.11
N THR A 40 -3.48 38.36 14.11
CA THR A 40 -2.18 38.10 13.50
C THR A 40 -1.04 38.28 14.50
N LEU A 41 -1.06 39.36 15.27
CA LEU A 41 -0.06 39.62 16.31
C LEU A 41 -0.09 38.55 17.40
N VAL A 42 -1.28 38.14 17.86
CA VAL A 42 -1.42 37.05 18.85
C VAL A 42 -0.89 35.73 18.29
N ALA A 43 -1.20 35.39 17.04
CA ALA A 43 -0.67 34.19 16.40
C ALA A 43 0.87 34.23 16.29
N LEU A 44 1.44 35.37 15.93
CA LEU A 44 2.90 35.55 15.88
C LEU A 44 3.55 35.45 17.25
N LEU A 45 2.93 36.01 18.30
CA LEU A 45 3.44 35.89 19.66
C LEU A 45 3.35 34.46 20.18
N LEU A 46 2.24 33.76 19.91
CA LEU A 46 2.11 32.33 20.23
C LEU A 46 3.15 31.49 19.47
N ALA A 47 3.45 31.84 18.22
CA ALA A 47 4.52 31.18 17.47
C ALA A 47 5.91 31.51 18.03
N LEU A 48 6.24 32.78 18.31
CA LEU A 48 7.59 33.17 18.73
C LEU A 48 7.91 32.81 20.19
N VAL A 49 6.94 32.96 21.10
CA VAL A 49 7.13 32.71 22.53
C VAL A 49 6.67 31.31 22.92
N GLY A 50 5.60 30.83 22.30
CA GLY A 50 5.08 29.49 22.56
C GLY A 50 5.91 28.38 21.91
N TRP A 51 6.44 28.58 20.70
CA TRP A 51 7.20 27.54 20.01
C TRP A 51 8.50 27.12 20.71
N PRO A 52 9.33 27.99 21.31
CA PRO A 52 10.52 27.54 22.05
C PRO A 52 10.19 26.62 23.25
N VAL A 53 9.00 26.77 23.84
CA VAL A 53 8.58 25.96 25.00
C VAL A 53 7.83 24.70 24.57
N TRP A 54 6.87 24.86 23.65
CA TRP A 54 6.00 23.77 23.19
C TRP A 54 6.56 23.03 21.99
N GLY A 55 7.29 23.70 21.10
CA GLY A 55 7.88 23.12 19.90
C GLY A 55 8.78 21.93 20.21
N PRO A 56 9.79 22.03 21.09
CA PRO A 56 10.61 20.88 21.48
C PRO A 56 9.80 19.76 22.16
N ARG A 57 8.77 20.11 22.95
CA ARG A 57 7.90 19.11 23.60
C ARG A 57 6.97 18.42 22.61
N VAL A 58 6.42 19.15 21.64
CA VAL A 58 5.61 18.64 20.54
C VAL A 58 6.49 17.82 19.61
N TYR A 59 7.70 18.26 19.32
CA TYR A 59 8.70 17.56 18.51
C TYR A 59 9.15 16.25 19.19
N ALA A 60 9.57 16.31 20.45
CA ALA A 60 9.92 15.13 21.25
C ALA A 60 8.71 14.21 21.45
N TRP A 61 7.52 14.77 21.64
CA TRP A 61 6.30 13.96 21.70
C TRP A 61 6.01 13.29 20.36
N LEU A 62 6.13 14.01 19.24
CA LEU A 62 5.93 13.50 17.87
C LEU A 62 6.95 12.41 17.50
N LEU A 63 8.22 12.59 17.86
CA LEU A 63 9.30 11.66 17.51
C LEU A 63 9.41 10.48 18.50
N LEU A 64 9.41 10.76 19.79
CA LEU A 64 9.82 9.81 20.83
C LEU A 64 8.64 9.09 21.49
N ARG A 65 7.46 9.72 21.60
CA ARG A 65 6.34 9.19 22.41
C ARG A 65 5.11 8.80 21.62
N SER A 66 4.72 9.56 20.61
CA SER A 66 3.51 9.32 19.84
C SER A 66 3.70 8.22 18.79
N GLY A 67 4.95 7.97 18.39
CA GLY A 67 5.27 7.11 17.26
C GLY A 67 4.88 7.70 15.91
N ILE A 68 4.58 9.01 15.83
CA ILE A 68 4.15 9.66 14.57
C ILE A 68 5.35 9.97 13.67
N ALA A 69 6.51 10.29 14.26
CA ALA A 69 7.70 10.67 13.55
C ALA A 69 8.88 9.79 13.97
N ARG A 70 8.81 8.49 13.67
CA ARG A 70 9.94 7.60 13.93
C ARG A 70 11.08 7.84 12.95
N GLU A 71 12.30 7.62 13.42
CA GLU A 71 13.51 7.67 12.59
C GLU A 71 13.37 6.75 11.37
N ALA A 72 13.97 7.18 10.26
CA ALA A 72 14.09 6.34 9.10
C ALA A 72 14.84 5.07 9.46
N VAL A 73 14.33 3.97 8.93
CA VAL A 73 14.94 2.67 9.12
C VAL A 73 15.96 2.51 8.01
N GLU A 74 17.19 2.12 8.36
CA GLU A 74 18.23 1.83 7.37
C GLU A 74 17.82 0.64 6.49
N ASP A 75 18.37 0.56 5.29
CA ASP A 75 18.14 -0.58 4.41
C ASP A 75 18.67 -1.85 5.05
N GLY A 76 17.88 -2.94 5.01
CA GLY A 76 18.28 -4.21 5.60
C GLY A 76 18.08 -4.28 7.11
N ASP A 77 17.60 -3.20 7.73
CA ASP A 77 17.23 -3.23 9.14
C ASP A 77 16.17 -4.32 9.37
N CYS A 78 16.43 -5.09 10.42
CA CYS A 78 15.66 -6.28 10.71
C CYS A 78 14.20 -6.03 11.15
N ARG A 79 13.78 -4.76 11.26
CA ARG A 79 12.38 -4.32 11.38
C ARG A 79 11.58 -4.47 10.11
N GLN A 80 12.23 -4.39 8.95
CA GLN A 80 11.53 -4.19 7.70
C GLN A 80 10.90 -5.49 7.20
N LEU A 81 9.57 -5.55 7.24
CA LEU A 81 8.78 -6.65 6.69
C LEU A 81 8.26 -6.33 5.29
N LEU A 82 8.54 -7.20 4.33
CA LEU A 82 7.82 -7.26 3.06
C LEU A 82 6.74 -8.34 3.12
N ILE A 83 5.50 -7.98 2.83
CA ILE A 83 4.43 -8.94 2.55
C ILE A 83 4.12 -8.86 1.07
N VAL A 84 4.46 -9.91 0.34
CA VAL A 84 4.13 -10.03 -1.09
C VAL A 84 2.75 -10.65 -1.23
N GLY A 85 1.83 -9.96 -1.90
CA GLY A 85 0.48 -10.47 -2.16
C GLY A 85 0.12 -10.49 -3.64
N THR A 86 -1.04 -11.06 -3.97
CA THR A 86 -1.68 -10.79 -5.26
C THR A 86 -2.41 -9.45 -5.17
N GLN A 87 -2.39 -8.67 -6.26
CA GLN A 87 -3.16 -7.44 -6.34
C GLN A 87 -4.62 -7.72 -5.99
N SER A 88 -5.13 -7.19 -4.88
CA SER A 88 -6.52 -7.38 -4.46
C SER A 88 -6.88 -6.46 -3.31
N SER A 89 -8.13 -6.51 -2.85
CA SER A 89 -8.53 -5.90 -1.58
C SER A 89 -7.80 -6.51 -0.36
N GLY A 90 -7.24 -7.71 -0.49
CA GLY A 90 -6.55 -8.42 0.59
C GLY A 90 -5.30 -7.71 1.08
N THR A 91 -4.52 -7.08 0.19
CA THR A 91 -3.31 -6.33 0.58
C THR A 91 -3.66 -5.08 1.37
N THR A 92 -4.76 -4.42 1.02
CA THR A 92 -5.31 -3.28 1.76
C THR A 92 -5.86 -3.71 3.12
N SER A 93 -6.58 -4.83 3.21
CA SER A 93 -7.09 -5.33 4.50
C SER A 93 -5.96 -5.76 5.44
N THR A 94 -4.92 -6.41 4.92
CA THR A 94 -3.72 -6.76 5.71
C THR A 94 -3.01 -5.50 6.20
N THR A 95 -2.79 -4.51 5.32
CA THR A 95 -2.17 -3.23 5.73
C THR A 95 -3.00 -2.55 6.81
N HIS A 96 -4.32 -2.51 6.63
CA HIS A 96 -5.25 -1.93 7.60
C HIS A 96 -5.19 -2.68 8.94
N ALA A 97 -5.20 -4.00 8.94
CA ALA A 97 -5.15 -4.81 10.16
C ALA A 97 -3.83 -4.57 10.92
N LEU A 98 -2.68 -4.63 10.25
CA LEU A 98 -1.38 -4.38 10.89
C LEU A 98 -1.29 -2.95 11.42
N ARG A 99 -1.78 -1.97 10.65
CA ARG A 99 -1.69 -0.56 11.03
C ARG A 99 -2.63 -0.19 12.17
N PHE A 100 -3.89 -0.57 12.08
CA PHE A 100 -4.91 -0.08 13.00
C PHE A 100 -5.18 -1.03 14.16
N ALA A 101 -5.00 -2.35 13.99
CA ALA A 101 -5.15 -3.28 15.10
C ALA A 101 -3.89 -3.35 15.97
N LEU A 102 -2.69 -3.26 15.36
CA LEU A 102 -1.42 -3.45 16.07
C LEU A 102 -0.58 -2.17 16.20
N GLY A 103 -0.96 -1.10 15.51
CA GLY A 103 -0.17 0.13 15.50
C GLY A 103 1.16 0.00 14.77
N LEU A 104 1.29 -0.91 13.79
CA LEU A 104 2.50 -1.04 12.98
C LEU A 104 2.50 -0.04 11.80
N GLU A 105 3.66 0.49 11.45
CA GLU A 105 3.86 1.42 10.35
C GLU A 105 4.15 0.68 9.04
N VAL A 106 3.14 -0.07 8.58
CA VAL A 106 3.21 -0.83 7.32
C VAL A 106 2.55 -0.04 6.18
N ALA A 107 3.23 0.06 5.04
CA ALA A 107 2.74 0.72 3.83
C ALA A 107 1.91 -0.22 2.95
N HIS A 108 1.05 0.35 2.12
CA HIS A 108 0.46 -0.36 0.97
C HIS A 108 1.17 0.07 -0.32
N GLU A 109 1.80 -0.88 -1.01
CA GLU A 109 2.51 -0.72 -2.30
C GLU A 109 3.69 0.29 -2.30
N ASN A 110 4.51 0.29 -1.25
CA ASN A 110 5.66 1.21 -1.13
C ASN A 110 6.94 0.43 -0.81
N SER A 111 7.98 0.55 -1.62
CA SER A 111 9.24 -0.18 -1.43
C SER A 111 10.23 0.50 -0.49
N ASP A 112 9.97 1.75 -0.11
CA ASP A 112 10.98 2.63 0.45
C ASP A 112 10.66 3.02 1.89
N ALA A 113 11.14 2.21 2.84
CA ALA A 113 11.03 2.51 4.27
C ALA A 113 11.95 3.67 4.71
N SER A 114 12.95 4.03 3.89
CA SER A 114 13.87 5.11 4.20
C SER A 114 13.20 6.48 4.04
N PHE A 115 12.35 6.65 3.01
CA PHE A 115 11.66 7.91 2.71
C PHE A 115 10.15 7.91 2.98
N SER A 116 9.54 6.76 3.26
CA SER A 116 8.13 6.65 3.66
C SER A 116 7.95 6.74 5.18
N PRO A 117 6.84 7.30 5.69
CA PRO A 117 6.47 7.14 7.10
C PRO A 117 6.19 5.67 7.48
N CYS A 118 6.28 4.74 6.53
CA CYS A 118 6.11 3.32 6.77
C CYS A 118 7.45 2.69 7.11
N ARG A 119 7.73 2.59 8.42
CA ARG A 119 9.00 2.13 8.98
C ARG A 119 9.06 0.62 9.23
N ASP A 120 7.92 0.00 9.53
CA ASP A 120 7.86 -1.41 9.90
C ASP A 120 7.73 -2.32 8.66
N GLY A 121 7.45 -1.77 7.47
CA GLY A 121 7.45 -2.56 6.24
C GLY A 121 6.42 -2.15 5.19
N THR A 122 6.13 -3.06 4.26
CA THR A 122 5.09 -2.88 3.24
C THR A 122 4.35 -4.17 2.90
N VAL A 123 3.07 -4.04 2.56
CA VAL A 123 2.31 -5.03 1.83
C VAL A 123 2.24 -4.60 0.36
N SER A 124 2.74 -5.42 -0.54
CA SER A 124 2.83 -5.05 -1.93
C SER A 124 2.74 -6.20 -2.91
N TRP A 125 1.95 -6.03 -3.98
CA TRP A 125 1.88 -7.02 -5.05
C TRP A 125 3.04 -6.87 -6.04
N VAL A 126 3.46 -5.65 -6.35
CA VAL A 126 4.50 -5.44 -7.38
C VAL A 126 5.84 -6.08 -7.01
N HIS A 127 6.15 -6.23 -5.71
CA HIS A 127 7.39 -6.82 -5.22
C HIS A 127 7.47 -8.31 -5.54
N GLY A 128 6.35 -8.96 -5.88
CA GLY A 128 6.37 -10.31 -6.41
C GLY A 128 7.07 -10.42 -7.75
N LEU A 129 7.36 -9.31 -8.46
CA LEU A 129 8.20 -9.34 -9.65
C LEU A 129 9.56 -10.02 -9.39
N ARG A 130 10.05 -9.98 -8.14
CA ARG A 130 11.26 -10.67 -7.66
C ARG A 130 11.18 -12.19 -7.68
N LEU A 131 9.97 -12.73 -7.58
CA LEU A 131 9.68 -14.15 -7.52
C LEU A 131 9.25 -14.72 -8.89
N LEU A 132 9.17 -13.88 -9.92
CA LEU A 132 8.82 -14.33 -11.27
C LEU A 132 9.92 -15.23 -11.87
N HIS A 133 9.49 -16.20 -12.68
CA HIS A 133 10.39 -17.10 -13.38
C HIS A 133 11.07 -16.42 -14.58
N GLY A 134 12.27 -16.89 -14.91
CA GLY A 134 12.93 -16.64 -16.20
C GLY A 134 13.78 -15.39 -16.26
N ALA A 135 14.27 -15.09 -17.47
CA ALA A 135 14.93 -13.84 -17.77
C ALA A 135 13.96 -12.67 -17.62
N ALA A 136 14.50 -11.48 -17.37
CA ALA A 136 13.72 -10.25 -17.50
C ALA A 136 13.01 -10.24 -18.87
N PRO A 137 11.79 -9.69 -18.96
CA PRO A 137 11.01 -9.71 -20.18
C PRO A 137 11.74 -8.86 -21.24
N PRO A 138 11.35 -8.98 -22.52
CA PRO A 138 11.90 -8.16 -23.58
C PRO A 138 11.92 -6.67 -23.19
N ALA A 139 12.94 -5.93 -23.65
CA ALA A 139 13.11 -4.53 -23.29
C ALA A 139 11.86 -3.68 -23.55
N GLU A 140 11.10 -4.03 -24.58
CA GLU A 140 9.84 -3.39 -24.95
C GLU A 140 8.75 -3.56 -23.89
N SER A 141 8.67 -4.73 -23.24
CA SER A 141 7.71 -4.99 -22.15
C SER A 141 8.03 -4.15 -20.92
N VAL A 142 9.32 -4.06 -20.56
CA VAL A 142 9.77 -3.21 -19.44
C VAL A 142 9.49 -1.74 -19.73
N ARG A 143 9.81 -1.27 -20.94
CA ARG A 143 9.52 0.11 -21.36
C ARG A 143 8.02 0.40 -21.32
N GLY A 144 7.18 -0.54 -21.77
CA GLY A 144 5.73 -0.43 -21.65
C GLY A 144 5.27 -0.20 -20.21
N LEU A 145 5.80 -1.00 -19.27
CA LEU A 145 5.53 -0.89 -17.83
C LEU A 145 6.07 0.41 -17.22
N CYS A 146 7.14 0.97 -17.78
CA CYS A 146 7.82 2.16 -17.27
C CYS A 146 7.53 3.44 -18.05
N SER A 147 6.65 3.39 -19.05
CA SER A 147 6.32 4.56 -19.90
C SER A 147 5.47 5.61 -19.18
N ARG A 148 4.77 5.23 -18.12
CA ARG A 148 3.90 6.11 -17.32
C ARG A 148 3.57 5.52 -15.96
N ALA A 149 3.04 6.34 -15.06
CA ALA A 149 2.44 5.86 -13.82
C ALA A 149 1.08 5.18 -14.09
N PHE A 150 0.95 3.90 -13.71
CA PHE A 150 -0.32 3.16 -13.85
C PHE A 150 -1.13 3.26 -12.55
N THR A 151 -1.74 4.44 -12.37
CA THR A 151 -2.37 4.80 -11.10
C THR A 151 -3.57 3.94 -10.72
N ARG A 152 -4.23 3.27 -11.68
CA ARG A 152 -5.38 2.41 -11.41
C ARG A 152 -5.00 1.04 -10.86
N VAL A 153 -3.81 0.56 -11.20
CA VAL A 153 -3.31 -0.77 -10.82
C VAL A 153 -2.33 -0.71 -9.65
N GLY A 154 -2.13 0.47 -9.07
CA GLY A 154 -1.26 0.57 -7.91
C GLY A 154 0.23 0.47 -8.23
N PHE A 155 0.60 0.64 -9.50
CA PHE A 155 1.99 0.73 -9.92
C PHE A 155 2.33 2.23 -10.01
N TYR A 156 2.91 2.74 -8.92
CA TYR A 156 3.23 4.15 -8.74
C TYR A 156 4.74 4.35 -8.71
N ARG A 157 5.19 5.60 -8.71
CA ARG A 157 6.61 5.93 -8.55
C ARG A 157 7.17 5.48 -7.19
N ASP A 158 6.36 5.58 -6.12
CA ASP A 158 6.77 5.29 -4.74
C ASP A 158 6.84 3.76 -4.48
N THR A 159 6.49 2.97 -5.49
CA THR A 159 6.50 1.53 -5.47
C THR A 159 7.90 0.95 -5.58
N PHE A 160 8.85 1.75 -6.03
CA PHE A 160 10.27 1.43 -6.08
C PHE A 160 11.10 2.50 -5.37
N ARG A 161 12.25 2.09 -4.83
CA ARG A 161 13.17 2.99 -4.12
C ARG A 161 13.48 4.18 -5.03
N TRP A 162 13.45 5.39 -4.47
CA TRP A 162 13.72 6.57 -5.28
C TRP A 162 15.18 6.54 -5.79
N PRO A 163 15.40 6.72 -7.10
CA PRO A 163 16.73 6.79 -7.67
C PRO A 163 17.43 8.09 -7.21
N ALA A 164 18.61 7.97 -6.59
CA ALA A 164 19.42 9.12 -6.20
C ALA A 164 19.83 9.98 -7.41
N GLU A 165 19.92 9.34 -8.58
CA GLU A 165 20.27 9.89 -9.87
C GLU A 165 19.19 10.74 -10.56
N CYS A 166 18.00 10.91 -9.96
CA CYS A 166 16.99 11.88 -10.42
C CYS A 166 16.92 13.10 -9.48
N PRO A 167 17.88 14.06 -9.57
CA PRO A 167 18.09 15.14 -8.59
C PRO A 167 17.13 16.34 -8.73
N GLU A 168 16.44 16.50 -9.86
CA GLU A 168 15.60 17.68 -10.14
C GLU A 168 14.27 17.70 -9.37
N PHE A 169 14.11 16.83 -8.37
CA PHE A 169 12.84 16.60 -7.72
C PHE A 169 12.77 17.28 -6.34
N PRO A 170 12.03 18.39 -6.18
CA PRO A 170 11.73 18.94 -4.86
C PRO A 170 10.73 18.01 -4.14
N TRP A 171 11.29 17.03 -3.44
CA TRP A 171 10.84 16.14 -2.36
C TRP A 171 9.61 16.52 -1.51
N ARG A 172 9.05 17.74 -1.58
CA ARG A 172 7.91 18.20 -0.75
C ARG A 172 6.54 18.26 -1.43
N LEU A 173 6.44 18.08 -2.75
CA LEU A 173 5.19 18.39 -3.47
C LEU A 173 4.49 17.19 -4.13
N GLY A 174 4.47 16.03 -3.45
CA GLY A 174 3.41 15.02 -3.58
C GLY A 174 3.18 14.41 -4.98
N ARG A 175 2.06 13.69 -5.16
CA ARG A 175 1.60 12.95 -6.36
C ARG A 175 1.49 13.76 -7.68
N TRP A 176 1.97 14.99 -7.70
CA TRP A 176 1.59 16.03 -8.65
C TRP A 176 2.60 16.25 -9.79
N PHE A 177 3.67 15.47 -9.84
CA PHE A 177 4.68 15.60 -10.88
C PHE A 177 4.50 14.57 -12.00
N ALA A 178 4.82 15.02 -13.21
CA ALA A 178 4.76 14.21 -14.42
C ALA A 178 5.76 13.05 -14.34
N TRP A 179 5.37 11.91 -14.90
CA TRP A 179 6.27 10.79 -15.14
C TRP A 179 7.21 11.19 -16.28
N ASP A 180 8.47 11.48 -15.97
CA ASP A 180 9.46 11.99 -16.92
C ASP A 180 10.44 10.91 -17.40
N ALA A 181 11.34 11.29 -18.31
CA ALA A 181 12.33 10.38 -18.87
C ALA A 181 13.34 9.84 -17.82
N CYS A 182 13.62 10.60 -16.74
CA CYS A 182 14.49 10.12 -15.67
C CYS A 182 13.81 9.00 -14.90
N LEU A 183 12.53 9.19 -14.55
CA LEU A 183 11.72 8.20 -13.85
C LEU A 183 11.44 6.96 -14.69
N GLU A 184 11.20 7.12 -16.00
CA GLU A 184 11.09 6.00 -16.93
C GLU A 184 12.38 5.17 -16.94
N ALA A 185 13.54 5.80 -17.14
CA ALA A 185 14.83 5.12 -17.15
C ALA A 185 15.15 4.44 -15.81
N ALA A 186 14.85 5.10 -14.69
CA ALA A 186 15.02 4.52 -13.36
C ALA A 186 14.08 3.35 -13.11
N CYS A 187 12.81 3.47 -13.50
CA CYS A 187 11.86 2.37 -13.46
C CYS A 187 12.36 1.17 -14.26
N GLU A 188 12.85 1.38 -15.49
CA GLU A 188 13.35 0.28 -16.32
C GLU A 188 14.52 -0.45 -15.64
N ARG A 189 15.48 0.31 -15.09
CA ARG A 189 16.62 -0.23 -14.36
C ARG A 189 16.16 -1.04 -13.15
N ILE A 190 15.27 -0.49 -12.33
CA ILE A 190 14.80 -1.14 -11.09
C ILE A 190 13.99 -2.39 -11.41
N VAL A 191 13.06 -2.32 -12.37
CA VAL A 191 12.25 -3.48 -12.79
C VAL A 191 13.16 -4.60 -13.29
N ARG A 192 14.14 -4.30 -14.15
CA ARG A 192 15.09 -5.32 -14.66
C ARG A 192 15.93 -5.93 -13.54
N ALA A 193 16.45 -5.10 -12.63
CA ALA A 193 17.26 -5.57 -11.51
C ALA A 193 16.45 -6.48 -10.59
N ASN A 194 15.21 -6.11 -10.31
CA ASN A 194 14.36 -6.87 -9.40
C ASN A 194 13.73 -8.10 -10.07
N TRP A 195 13.56 -8.13 -11.40
CA TRP A 195 12.80 -9.20 -12.07
C TRP A 195 13.38 -10.57 -11.77
N GLY A 196 12.64 -11.49 -11.15
CA GLY A 196 13.10 -12.85 -10.88
C GLY A 196 14.44 -12.94 -10.13
N CYS A 197 14.90 -11.86 -9.48
CA CYS A 197 16.23 -11.83 -8.87
C CYS A 197 16.35 -12.85 -7.73
N ALA A 198 15.28 -13.03 -6.95
CA ALA A 198 15.22 -14.01 -5.87
C ALA A 198 15.40 -15.44 -6.37
N ARG A 199 15.18 -15.69 -7.67
CA ARG A 199 15.28 -17.03 -8.27
C ARG A 199 16.54 -17.24 -9.08
N ARG A 200 17.03 -16.19 -9.74
CA ARG A 200 18.27 -16.26 -10.52
C ARG A 200 19.50 -16.55 -9.67
N GLU A 201 19.45 -16.13 -8.41
CA GLU A 201 20.52 -16.32 -7.44
C GLU A 201 20.70 -17.76 -7.03
N LEU A 202 19.67 -18.57 -7.18
CA LEU A 202 19.66 -19.96 -6.74
C LEU A 202 20.22 -20.90 -7.84
N ARG A 203 21.40 -20.54 -8.36
CA ARG A 203 22.09 -21.32 -9.41
C ARG A 203 22.51 -22.71 -8.91
N ALA A 204 22.73 -23.61 -9.86
CA ALA A 204 23.06 -25.04 -9.66
C ALA A 204 24.26 -25.31 -8.74
N ASP A 205 25.08 -24.30 -8.49
CA ASP A 205 26.28 -24.30 -7.67
C ASP A 205 25.95 -24.09 -6.17
N GLY A 206 24.69 -23.82 -5.82
CA GLY A 206 24.17 -23.80 -4.45
C GLY A 206 24.53 -22.57 -3.60
N ALA A 207 25.19 -21.56 -4.16
CA ALA A 207 25.51 -20.33 -3.45
C ALA A 207 25.03 -19.09 -4.21
N PRO A 208 24.10 -18.30 -3.65
CA PRO A 208 23.72 -17.04 -4.27
C PRO A 208 24.91 -16.08 -4.29
N PRO A 209 25.19 -15.40 -5.42
CA PRO A 209 26.10 -14.28 -5.39
C PRO A 209 25.51 -13.22 -4.44
N ARG A 210 26.15 -13.04 -3.28
CA ARG A 210 25.73 -12.10 -2.24
C ARG A 210 25.35 -10.75 -2.88
N GLY A 211 24.08 -10.35 -2.73
CA GLY A 211 23.62 -8.99 -3.03
C GLY A 211 23.04 -8.72 -4.41
N SER A 212 22.71 -9.71 -5.26
CA SER A 212 22.12 -9.40 -6.58
C SER A 212 20.59 -9.15 -6.59
N CYS A 213 19.89 -9.37 -5.47
CA CYS A 213 18.46 -9.10 -5.29
C CYS A 213 18.27 -8.21 -4.05
N PRO A 214 18.86 -6.98 -4.06
CA PRO A 214 18.88 -6.14 -2.89
C PRO A 214 17.46 -5.80 -2.47
N THR A 215 17.15 -6.16 -1.23
CA THR A 215 15.90 -5.80 -0.58
C THR A 215 16.22 -5.01 0.69
N PRO A 216 15.53 -3.90 0.96
CA PRO A 216 15.68 -3.23 2.25
C PRO A 216 14.95 -4.04 3.35
N PHE A 217 14.11 -5.00 2.96
CA PHE A 217 13.31 -5.83 3.86
C PHE A 217 14.08 -7.06 4.35
N ALA A 218 14.33 -7.13 5.65
CA ALA A 218 14.97 -8.29 6.27
C ALA A 218 14.09 -9.54 6.31
N ARG A 219 12.77 -9.37 6.19
CA ARG A 219 11.82 -10.50 6.14
C ARG A 219 10.87 -10.34 4.98
N THR A 220 10.56 -11.47 4.36
CA THR A 220 9.55 -11.53 3.29
C THR A 220 8.53 -12.61 3.62
N LEU A 221 7.25 -12.25 3.65
CA LEU A 221 6.13 -13.17 3.77
C LEU A 221 5.34 -13.22 2.47
N LEU A 222 4.88 -14.40 2.07
CA LEU A 222 3.90 -14.52 1.00
C LEU A 222 2.48 -14.52 1.58
N GLN A 223 1.67 -13.56 1.14
CA GLN A 223 0.25 -13.48 1.42
C GLN A 223 -0.54 -14.20 0.33
N VAL A 224 -1.24 -15.26 0.73
CA VAL A 224 -2.14 -16.03 -0.14
C VAL A 224 -3.59 -15.77 0.26
N ARG A 225 -4.48 -15.72 -0.72
CA ARG A 225 -5.91 -15.50 -0.53
C ARG A 225 -6.72 -16.48 -1.35
N HIS A 226 -7.96 -16.75 -0.95
CA HIS A 226 -8.87 -17.58 -1.70
C HIS A 226 -8.95 -17.14 -3.18
N PRO A 227 -8.74 -18.04 -4.15
CA PRO A 227 -8.60 -17.71 -5.57
C PRO A 227 -9.82 -16.99 -6.12
N LEU A 228 -11.00 -17.58 -5.94
CA LEU A 228 -12.24 -17.06 -6.53
C LEU A 228 -12.64 -15.69 -5.93
N VAL A 229 -12.35 -15.46 -4.65
CA VAL A 229 -12.57 -14.16 -3.99
C VAL A 229 -11.60 -13.12 -4.54
N THR A 230 -10.36 -13.51 -4.81
CA THR A 230 -9.34 -12.64 -5.39
C THR A 230 -9.70 -12.26 -6.82
N ILE A 231 -10.06 -13.24 -7.65
CA ILE A 231 -10.52 -13.05 -9.03
C ILE A 231 -11.76 -12.15 -9.04
N ALA A 232 -12.78 -12.44 -8.22
CA ALA A 232 -13.98 -11.61 -8.12
C ALA A 232 -13.65 -10.16 -7.71
N SER A 233 -12.80 -9.97 -6.69
CA SER A 233 -12.38 -8.64 -6.23
C SER A 233 -11.62 -7.86 -7.31
N LEU A 234 -10.81 -8.53 -8.12
CA LEU A 234 -10.10 -7.92 -9.24
C LEU A 234 -11.05 -7.60 -10.38
N SER A 235 -11.96 -8.52 -10.74
CA SER A 235 -12.97 -8.30 -11.77
C SER A 235 -13.84 -7.10 -11.45
N ALA A 236 -14.30 -6.97 -10.21
CA ALA A 236 -15.01 -5.77 -9.77
C ALA A 236 -14.15 -4.48 -9.94
N LYS A 237 -12.84 -4.56 -9.72
CA LYS A 237 -11.95 -3.39 -9.80
C LYS A 237 -11.66 -2.95 -11.24
N VAL A 238 -11.46 -3.90 -12.16
CA VAL A 238 -10.91 -3.63 -13.52
C VAL A 238 -11.83 -4.03 -14.67
N CYS A 239 -13.01 -4.57 -14.40
CA CYS A 239 -14.02 -4.85 -15.42
C CYS A 239 -15.19 -3.88 -15.26
N ASP A 240 -15.75 -3.42 -16.38
CA ASP A 240 -17.10 -2.82 -16.40
C ASP A 240 -18.18 -3.92 -16.41
N ASP A 241 -17.91 -5.04 -17.10
CA ASP A 241 -18.67 -6.28 -17.07
C ASP A 241 -17.68 -7.46 -17.06
N PRO A 242 -17.73 -8.37 -16.06
CA PRO A 242 -16.81 -9.50 -15.97
C PRO A 242 -16.84 -10.46 -17.18
N LEU A 243 -18.01 -10.65 -17.81
CA LEU A 243 -18.16 -11.59 -18.92
C LEU A 243 -17.96 -10.95 -20.29
N ALA A 244 -18.05 -9.62 -20.38
CA ALA A 244 -17.88 -8.90 -21.62
C ALA A 244 -16.42 -8.47 -21.90
N ARG A 245 -16.22 -7.94 -23.10
CA ARG A 245 -15.12 -7.02 -23.43
C ARG A 245 -15.55 -5.60 -23.08
N PRO A 246 -14.67 -4.68 -22.64
CA PRO A 246 -13.21 -4.80 -22.54
C PRO A 246 -12.69 -4.87 -21.09
N ILE A 247 -11.48 -5.43 -20.92
CA ILE A 247 -10.69 -5.23 -19.71
C ILE A 247 -10.12 -3.82 -19.66
N GLU A 248 -9.93 -3.27 -18.47
CA GLU A 248 -9.27 -1.98 -18.29
C GLU A 248 -7.86 -1.99 -18.95
N PRO A 249 -7.56 -1.07 -19.89
CA PRO A 249 -6.34 -1.14 -20.70
C PRO A 249 -5.03 -0.97 -19.92
N GLU A 250 -5.00 -0.17 -18.86
CA GLU A 250 -3.82 -0.02 -18.00
C GLU A 250 -3.47 -1.34 -17.32
N PHE A 251 -4.48 -2.04 -16.80
CA PHE A 251 -4.30 -3.36 -16.21
C PHE A 251 -3.81 -4.40 -17.21
N ALA A 252 -4.42 -4.46 -18.39
CA ALA A 252 -3.96 -5.39 -19.43
C ALA A 252 -2.51 -5.12 -19.85
N THR A 253 -2.11 -3.85 -19.97
CA THR A 253 -0.74 -3.45 -20.30
C THR A 253 0.25 -3.95 -19.25
N VAL A 254 -0.05 -3.70 -17.97
CA VAL A 254 0.82 -4.11 -16.86
C VAL A 254 0.92 -5.63 -16.75
N VAL A 255 -0.19 -6.37 -16.83
CA VAL A 255 -0.19 -7.83 -16.75
C VAL A 255 0.59 -8.46 -17.91
N ARG A 256 0.39 -7.99 -19.14
CA ARG A 256 1.12 -8.49 -20.31
C ARG A 256 2.62 -8.22 -20.21
N ALA A 257 3.00 -7.06 -19.67
CA ALA A 257 4.40 -6.75 -19.41
C ALA A 257 4.99 -7.64 -18.32
N LEU A 258 4.24 -7.93 -17.26
CA LEU A 258 4.66 -8.76 -16.13
C LEU A 258 4.75 -10.26 -16.46
N LEU A 259 3.91 -10.74 -17.36
CA LEU A 259 3.76 -12.17 -17.62
C LEU A 259 3.71 -12.38 -19.15
N PRO A 260 4.77 -12.06 -19.90
CA PRO A 260 4.72 -12.03 -21.36
C PRO A 260 4.40 -13.39 -22.00
N ALA A 261 4.69 -14.49 -21.32
CA ALA A 261 4.39 -15.85 -21.78
C ALA A 261 2.94 -16.31 -21.52
N GLY A 262 2.08 -15.44 -20.97
CA GLY A 262 0.68 -15.78 -20.72
C GLY A 262 -0.15 -15.91 -22.01
N PRO A 263 -1.29 -16.62 -21.96
CA PRO A 263 -2.12 -16.90 -23.14
C PRO A 263 -3.03 -15.71 -23.51
N TRP A 264 -2.47 -14.51 -23.62
CA TRP A 264 -3.24 -13.25 -23.71
C TRP A 264 -4.03 -13.06 -25.00
N ASP A 265 -3.71 -13.82 -26.03
CA ASP A 265 -4.38 -13.80 -27.33
C ASP A 265 -5.43 -14.93 -27.48
N GLY A 266 -5.47 -15.86 -26.52
CA GLY A 266 -6.43 -16.95 -26.45
C GLY A 266 -7.85 -16.46 -26.18
N GLU A 267 -8.85 -17.23 -26.60
CA GLU A 267 -10.26 -16.84 -26.56
C GLU A 267 -10.74 -16.44 -25.15
N ALA A 268 -10.38 -17.22 -24.14
CA ALA A 268 -10.75 -16.95 -22.76
C ALA A 268 -10.15 -15.65 -22.21
N ALA A 269 -8.90 -15.34 -22.57
CA ALA A 269 -8.24 -14.08 -22.20
C ALA A 269 -8.84 -12.85 -22.91
N ARG A 270 -9.74 -13.06 -23.88
CA ARG A 270 -10.51 -11.95 -24.48
C ARG A 270 -11.67 -11.50 -23.60
N THR A 271 -12.10 -12.29 -22.60
CA THR A 271 -13.07 -11.85 -21.59
C THR A 271 -12.35 -11.27 -20.39
N CYS A 272 -12.97 -10.32 -19.68
CA CYS A 272 -12.32 -9.71 -18.51
C CYS A 272 -12.09 -10.75 -17.40
N LEU A 273 -13.07 -11.61 -17.12
CA LEU A 273 -12.97 -12.69 -16.14
C LEU A 273 -11.87 -13.70 -16.50
N GLY A 274 -11.81 -14.17 -17.75
CA GLY A 274 -10.79 -15.11 -18.18
C GLY A 274 -9.38 -14.52 -18.14
N PHE A 275 -9.21 -13.25 -18.53
CA PHE A 275 -7.93 -12.55 -18.43
C PHE A 275 -7.46 -12.45 -16.97
N ILE A 276 -8.35 -12.08 -16.04
CA ILE A 276 -8.02 -11.97 -14.62
C ILE A 276 -7.74 -13.34 -14.00
N GLY A 277 -8.49 -14.37 -14.41
CA GLY A 277 -8.23 -15.75 -13.99
C GLY A 277 -6.83 -16.20 -14.40
N TRP A 278 -6.43 -15.97 -15.66
CA TRP A 278 -5.08 -16.26 -16.14
C TRP A 278 -4.00 -15.45 -15.43
N TYR A 279 -4.23 -14.15 -15.21
CA TYR A 279 -3.32 -13.33 -14.40
C TYR A 279 -3.13 -13.91 -13.00
N TRP A 280 -4.23 -14.17 -12.28
CA TRP A 280 -4.18 -14.70 -10.94
C TRP A 280 -3.41 -16.02 -10.90
N LEU A 281 -3.72 -16.93 -11.82
CA LEU A 281 -3.10 -18.25 -11.89
C LEU A 281 -1.59 -18.13 -12.12
N LEU A 282 -1.16 -17.49 -13.20
CA LEU A 282 0.24 -17.41 -13.58
C LEU A 282 1.08 -16.65 -12.54
N TYR A 283 0.52 -15.59 -11.97
CA TYR A 283 1.18 -14.84 -10.91
C TYR A 283 1.37 -15.69 -9.66
N ASN A 284 0.33 -16.39 -9.19
CA ASN A 284 0.43 -17.20 -7.97
C ASN A 284 1.23 -18.49 -8.17
N GLU A 285 1.22 -19.09 -9.37
CA GLU A 285 2.14 -20.20 -9.68
C GLU A 285 3.59 -19.76 -9.55
N ALA A 286 3.94 -18.56 -10.01
CA ALA A 286 5.28 -18.03 -9.84
C ALA A 286 5.64 -17.82 -8.36
N MET A 287 4.70 -17.31 -7.56
CA MET A 287 4.92 -17.10 -6.12
C MET A 287 5.08 -18.43 -5.36
N VAL A 288 4.19 -19.38 -5.60
CA VAL A 288 4.23 -20.71 -4.96
C VAL A 288 5.43 -21.51 -5.42
N GLY A 289 5.79 -21.41 -6.70
CA GLY A 289 7.01 -22.03 -7.23
C GLY A 289 8.29 -21.50 -6.59
N ALA A 290 8.29 -20.28 -6.05
CA ALA A 290 9.40 -19.78 -5.23
C ALA A 290 9.41 -20.40 -3.82
N LEU A 291 8.24 -20.63 -3.21
CA LEU A 291 8.14 -21.34 -1.92
C LEU A 291 8.64 -22.78 -1.99
N ASP A 292 8.21 -23.52 -3.02
CA ASP A 292 8.61 -24.93 -3.18
C ASP A 292 10.12 -25.05 -3.36
N PHE A 293 10.69 -24.11 -4.12
CA PHE A 293 12.12 -24.09 -4.42
C PHE A 293 12.94 -23.89 -3.13
N GLU A 294 12.58 -22.93 -2.29
CA GLU A 294 13.26 -22.73 -1.01
C GLU A 294 13.10 -23.88 -0.02
N ALA A 295 11.94 -24.56 -0.04
CA ALA A 295 11.72 -25.74 0.79
C ALA A 295 12.64 -26.91 0.36
N ALA A 296 12.87 -27.05 -0.95
CA ALA A 296 13.79 -28.05 -1.49
C ALA A 296 15.24 -27.77 -1.08
N GLU A 297 15.70 -26.52 -1.18
CA GLU A 297 17.06 -26.14 -0.77
C GLU A 297 17.31 -26.32 0.73
N ARG A 298 16.38 -25.88 1.59
CA ARG A 298 16.49 -26.11 3.05
C ARG A 298 16.59 -27.60 3.40
N THR A 299 16.00 -28.47 2.58
CA THR A 299 16.10 -29.92 2.75
C THR A 299 17.47 -30.44 2.29
N ALA A 300 18.02 -29.88 1.20
CA ALA A 300 19.35 -30.22 0.68
C ALA A 300 20.47 -29.79 1.65
N ASP A 301 20.42 -28.58 2.21
CA ASP A 301 21.44 -28.06 3.14
C ASP A 301 21.51 -28.87 4.44
N ARG A 302 20.36 -29.29 4.96
CA ARG A 302 20.29 -30.17 6.16
C ARG A 302 20.88 -31.56 5.89
N ALA A 303 20.90 -32.00 4.63
CA ALA A 303 21.47 -33.28 4.24
C ALA A 303 22.98 -33.18 3.97
N ALA A 304 23.53 -31.98 3.76
CA ALA A 304 24.96 -31.78 3.56
C ALA A 304 25.72 -31.99 4.90
N PRO A 305 26.74 -32.86 4.94
CA PRO A 305 27.53 -33.07 6.15
C PRO A 305 28.24 -31.77 6.54
N THR A 306 28.02 -31.33 7.78
CA THR A 306 28.57 -30.10 8.35
C THR A 306 30.10 -30.18 8.44
N GLY A 307 30.76 -29.82 7.36
CA GLY A 307 32.19 -29.56 7.31
C GLY A 307 32.52 -28.35 8.19
N VAL A 308 33.11 -28.65 9.34
CA VAL A 308 33.68 -27.77 10.37
C VAL A 308 34.29 -26.46 9.82
N GLY A 309 33.83 -25.33 10.34
CA GLY A 309 34.66 -24.13 10.57
C GLY A 309 34.63 -23.00 9.52
N GLY A 310 33.48 -22.34 9.33
CA GLY A 310 33.38 -21.09 8.56
C GLY A 310 32.75 -19.96 9.37
N SER A 311 33.47 -18.84 9.50
CA SER A 311 33.15 -17.65 10.31
C SER A 311 31.76 -17.01 10.02
N ALA A 312 31.11 -16.51 11.07
CA ALA A 312 29.72 -16.04 11.13
C ALA A 312 29.50 -14.54 10.81
N ASP A 313 30.51 -13.79 10.39
CA ASP A 313 30.45 -12.32 10.41
C ASP A 313 30.00 -11.66 9.08
N GLY A 314 29.00 -12.21 8.40
CA GLY A 314 28.53 -11.68 7.10
C GLY A 314 27.02 -11.66 6.95
N ASP A 315 26.33 -10.84 7.74
CA ASP A 315 24.86 -10.67 7.78
C ASP A 315 24.33 -9.83 6.62
N GLY A 316 24.68 -10.21 5.39
CA GLY A 316 24.05 -9.68 4.18
C GLY A 316 22.72 -10.39 3.98
N GLY A 317 21.61 -9.73 4.33
CA GLY A 317 20.26 -10.29 4.27
C GLY A 317 19.96 -10.96 2.93
N GLU A 318 19.94 -12.29 2.95
CA GLU A 318 19.56 -13.13 1.82
C GLU A 318 18.05 -13.05 1.60
N TYR A 319 17.62 -13.01 0.34
CA TYR A 319 16.21 -12.95 -0.01
C TYR A 319 15.55 -14.33 0.15
N ALA A 320 15.36 -14.78 1.39
CA ALA A 320 14.61 -15.99 1.70
C ALA A 320 13.18 -15.63 2.16
N LEU A 321 12.17 -16.28 1.58
CA LEU A 321 10.80 -16.25 2.08
C LEU A 321 10.82 -16.82 3.50
N SER A 322 10.58 -15.91 4.44
CA SER A 322 10.55 -16.20 5.87
C SER A 322 9.32 -17.04 6.24
N GLY A 323 8.29 -17.03 5.40
CA GLY A 323 7.08 -17.82 5.55
C GLY A 323 5.98 -17.38 4.58
N TRP A 324 4.81 -17.99 4.73
CA TRP A 324 3.60 -17.62 4.00
C TRP A 324 2.37 -17.81 4.89
N TYR A 325 1.26 -17.18 4.53
CA TYR A 325 0.02 -17.30 5.28
C TYR A 325 -1.21 -17.09 4.41
N ARG A 326 -2.36 -17.55 4.91
CA ARG A 326 -3.68 -17.35 4.28
C ARG A 326 -4.41 -16.21 4.95
N VAL A 327 -4.87 -15.24 4.18
CA VAL A 327 -5.57 -14.04 4.71
C VAL A 327 -6.78 -14.42 5.55
N GLU A 328 -7.51 -15.45 5.15
CA GLU A 328 -8.76 -15.85 5.79
C GLU A 328 -8.57 -16.50 7.17
N ASP A 329 -7.40 -17.10 7.41
CA ASP A 329 -7.14 -17.89 8.64
C ASP A 329 -6.07 -17.28 9.54
N THR A 330 -5.51 -16.14 9.14
CA THR A 330 -4.37 -15.54 9.83
C THR A 330 -4.78 -14.16 10.32
N ASP A 331 -5.01 -14.05 11.64
CA ASP A 331 -5.26 -12.76 12.26
C ASP A 331 -4.01 -11.87 12.23
N ALA A 332 -4.20 -10.57 12.54
CA ALA A 332 -3.11 -9.60 12.52
C ALA A 332 -1.96 -10.00 13.45
N CYS A 333 -2.26 -10.57 14.62
CA CYS A 333 -1.28 -10.97 15.62
C CYS A 333 -0.43 -12.16 15.16
N GLN A 334 -1.01 -13.11 14.44
CA GLN A 334 -0.26 -14.17 13.81
C GLN A 334 0.62 -13.65 12.68
N ILE A 335 0.14 -12.71 11.86
CA ILE A 335 0.97 -12.04 10.84
C ILE A 335 2.15 -11.31 11.51
N ALA A 336 1.90 -10.60 12.61
CA ALA A 336 2.93 -9.91 13.36
C ALA A 336 3.97 -10.87 13.97
N ARG A 337 3.55 -12.04 14.48
CA ARG A 337 4.47 -13.09 14.92
C ARG A 337 5.32 -13.64 13.79
N LEU A 338 4.73 -13.92 12.62
CA LEU A 338 5.46 -14.35 11.42
C LEU A 338 6.47 -13.28 10.97
N GLY A 339 6.06 -12.01 11.04
CA GLY A 339 6.92 -10.85 10.77
C GLY A 339 7.98 -10.59 11.84
N GLY A 340 7.94 -11.27 12.99
CA GLY A 340 8.89 -11.06 14.09
C GLY A 340 8.61 -9.84 14.96
N PHE A 341 7.43 -9.24 14.88
CA PHE A 341 7.01 -8.11 15.72
C PHE A 341 6.57 -8.51 17.13
N VAL A 342 6.15 -9.77 17.30
CA VAL A 342 5.60 -10.29 18.55
C VAL A 342 6.18 -11.68 18.82
N GLY A 343 6.43 -11.98 20.10
CA GLY A 343 6.85 -13.30 20.57
C GLY A 343 8.37 -13.45 20.75
N GLU A 344 8.75 -14.39 21.61
CA GLU A 344 10.14 -14.74 21.86
C GLU A 344 10.59 -15.77 20.81
N ARG A 345 11.45 -15.34 19.88
CA ARG A 345 12.45 -16.26 19.36
C ARG A 345 13.66 -16.13 20.27
N ASP A 346 13.69 -16.92 21.33
CA ASP A 346 14.99 -17.45 21.71
C ASP A 346 15.41 -18.38 20.58
N GLY A 347 16.66 -18.27 20.13
CA GLY A 347 17.25 -19.38 19.40
C GLY A 347 17.10 -20.65 20.26
N ALA A 348 16.98 -21.82 19.65
CA ALA A 348 16.91 -23.08 20.41
C ALA A 348 18.12 -23.28 21.35
N ASP A 349 19.18 -22.49 21.16
CA ASP A 349 20.43 -22.41 21.90
C ASP A 349 20.48 -21.27 22.93
N GLY A 350 19.41 -20.49 23.12
CA GLY A 350 19.41 -19.32 24.01
C GLY A 350 20.24 -18.14 23.50
N SER A 351 20.76 -18.23 22.26
CA SER A 351 21.31 -17.07 21.57
C SER A 351 20.22 -16.01 21.41
N PRO A 352 20.56 -14.71 21.43
CA PRO A 352 19.62 -13.63 21.10
C PRO A 352 19.19 -13.73 19.62
N GLY A 353 18.34 -14.70 19.31
CA GLY A 353 17.88 -15.01 17.96
C GLY A 353 16.96 -13.92 17.47
N ALA A 354 17.44 -13.00 16.63
CA ALA A 354 16.65 -11.91 16.03
C ALA A 354 15.79 -11.09 17.02
N ARG A 355 16.06 -11.18 18.33
CA ARG A 355 15.28 -10.62 19.44
C ARG A 355 15.38 -9.09 19.51
N ALA A 356 16.36 -8.50 18.81
CA ALA A 356 16.78 -7.10 18.95
C ALA A 356 16.25 -6.15 17.87
N CYS A 357 15.51 -6.64 16.90
CA CYS A 357 15.28 -5.87 15.69
C CYS A 357 14.08 -4.93 15.79
N VAL A 358 12.99 -5.36 16.42
CA VAL A 358 11.78 -4.54 16.43
C VAL A 358 11.89 -3.40 17.44
N HIS A 359 11.58 -2.19 16.97
CA HIS A 359 11.59 -1.00 17.82
C HIS A 359 10.74 -1.28 19.08
N PRO A 360 11.25 -1.06 20.30
CA PRO A 360 10.58 -1.47 21.53
C PRO A 360 9.12 -1.01 21.62
N SER A 361 8.82 0.20 21.12
CA SER A 361 7.44 0.69 21.10
C SER A 361 6.53 0.06 20.05
N SER A 362 7.04 -0.41 18.89
CA SER A 362 6.22 -1.20 17.93
C SER A 362 5.88 -2.55 18.55
N ARG A 363 6.89 -3.20 19.14
CA ARG A 363 6.74 -4.47 19.83
C ARG A 363 5.74 -4.39 20.98
N ALA A 364 5.93 -3.44 21.90
CA ALA A 364 5.03 -3.29 23.05
C ALA A 364 3.57 -3.03 22.63
N ARG A 365 3.33 -2.26 21.56
CA ARG A 365 1.98 -2.06 21.02
C ARG A 365 1.39 -3.32 20.42
N ALA A 366 2.17 -4.04 19.60
CA ALA A 366 1.72 -5.27 19.00
C ALA A 366 1.47 -6.35 20.06
N GLU A 367 2.36 -6.51 21.05
CA GLU A 367 2.19 -7.43 22.18
C GLU A 367 0.96 -7.08 23.03
N ALA A 368 0.76 -5.80 23.36
CA ALA A 368 -0.42 -5.36 24.11
C ALA A 368 -1.72 -5.65 23.36
N ALA A 369 -1.77 -5.32 22.05
CA ALA A 369 -2.90 -5.60 21.19
C ALA A 369 -3.20 -7.11 21.10
N CYS A 370 -2.14 -7.93 21.02
CA CYS A 370 -2.27 -9.38 20.93
C CYS A 370 -2.63 -10.06 22.25
N ALA A 371 -2.34 -9.44 23.39
CA ALA A 371 -2.76 -9.91 24.72
C ALA A 371 -4.24 -9.61 25.03
N GLY A 372 -5.00 -9.04 24.09
CA GLY A 372 -6.37 -8.59 24.33
C GLY A 372 -6.45 -7.30 25.15
N GLY A 373 -5.30 -6.67 25.47
CA GLY A 373 -5.27 -5.27 25.85
C GLY A 373 -5.79 -4.49 24.65
N GLY A 374 -7.04 -4.00 24.74
CA GLY A 374 -7.76 -3.43 23.60
C GLY A 374 -6.86 -2.59 22.71
N ALA A 375 -7.01 -2.73 21.38
CA ALA A 375 -6.15 -2.11 20.39
C ALA A 375 -5.76 -0.69 20.85
N PRO A 376 -4.46 -0.32 20.84
CA PRO A 376 -4.05 1.01 21.23
C PRO A 376 -4.97 2.00 20.51
N ALA A 377 -5.61 2.91 21.27
CA ALA A 377 -6.62 3.79 20.72
C ALA A 377 -6.13 4.30 19.35
N PRO A 378 -6.97 4.19 18.29
CA PRO A 378 -6.57 4.49 16.92
C PRO A 378 -5.80 5.80 16.92
N PRO A 379 -4.77 5.92 16.08
CA PRO A 379 -3.70 6.89 16.23
C PRO A 379 -4.30 8.21 16.67
N SER A 380 -3.84 8.66 17.85
CA SER A 380 -4.46 9.66 18.74
C SER A 380 -5.12 10.84 18.00
N VAL A 381 -5.92 11.65 18.71
CA VAL A 381 -6.44 12.95 18.23
C VAL A 381 -5.49 13.70 17.27
N ALA A 382 -4.17 13.57 17.42
CA ALA A 382 -3.16 14.04 16.47
C ALA A 382 -3.22 13.49 15.02
N GLN A 383 -3.59 12.24 14.75
CA GLN A 383 -3.72 11.73 13.38
C GLN A 383 -5.08 12.09 12.77
N THR A 384 -6.16 12.10 13.56
CA THR A 384 -7.43 12.70 13.12
C THR A 384 -7.27 14.21 12.87
N PHE A 385 -6.48 14.89 13.72
CA PHE A 385 -6.07 16.28 13.53
C PHE A 385 -5.17 16.43 12.31
N TRP A 386 -4.21 15.53 12.07
CA TRP A 386 -3.34 15.60 10.90
C TRP A 386 -4.11 15.36 9.61
N ASP A 387 -4.96 14.34 9.56
CA ASP A 387 -5.85 14.09 8.43
C ASP A 387 -6.84 15.25 8.24
N GLY A 388 -7.35 15.84 9.33
CA GLY A 388 -8.19 17.04 9.31
C GLY A 388 -7.44 18.29 8.85
N PHE A 389 -6.21 18.49 9.32
CA PHE A 389 -5.32 19.61 8.99
C PHE A 389 -4.89 19.53 7.53
N VAL A 390 -4.45 18.36 7.06
CA VAL A 390 -4.13 18.08 5.65
C VAL A 390 -5.35 18.29 4.77
N ARG A 391 -6.55 17.87 5.19
CA ARG A 391 -7.81 18.15 4.47
C ARG A 391 -8.21 19.63 4.50
N ALA A 392 -7.85 20.36 5.55
CA ALA A 392 -8.14 21.78 5.72
C ALA A 392 -7.14 22.70 4.97
N LEU A 393 -5.99 22.17 4.54
CA LEU A 393 -5.10 22.91 3.67
C LEU A 393 -5.81 23.17 2.31
N PRO A 394 -5.75 24.41 1.79
CA PRO A 394 -6.49 24.82 0.59
C PRO A 394 -6.07 24.08 -0.70
N PHE A 395 -5.02 23.25 -0.64
CA PHE A 395 -4.54 22.42 -1.74
C PHE A 395 -5.19 21.02 -1.77
N ALA A 396 -5.91 20.60 -0.73
CA ALA A 396 -6.54 19.27 -0.67
C ALA A 396 -7.89 19.18 -1.42
N SER A 397 -8.48 20.33 -1.77
CA SER A 397 -9.78 20.44 -2.42
C SER A 397 -9.68 20.92 -3.88
N LEU A 398 -8.75 20.36 -4.66
CA LEU A 398 -8.74 20.56 -6.11
C LEU A 398 -9.66 19.53 -6.81
N PRO A 399 -10.42 19.95 -7.83
CA PRO A 399 -11.41 19.12 -8.48
C PRO A 399 -10.72 18.07 -9.38
N GLY A 400 -11.03 16.80 -9.15
CA GLY A 400 -10.79 15.77 -10.15
C GLY A 400 -9.97 14.57 -9.66
N VAL A 401 -10.64 13.64 -8.96
CA VAL A 401 -10.75 12.24 -9.40
C VAL A 401 -12.05 11.69 -8.77
N PRO A 402 -13.09 11.33 -9.55
CA PRO A 402 -14.30 10.71 -9.03
C PRO A 402 -14.05 9.23 -8.66
N ARG A 403 -13.15 8.97 -7.70
CA ARG A 403 -12.84 7.60 -7.24
C ARG A 403 -13.97 7.00 -6.41
N LYS A 404 -14.74 7.83 -5.69
CA LYS A 404 -15.83 7.36 -4.82
C LYS A 404 -17.10 6.93 -5.56
N ALA A 405 -17.34 7.41 -6.79
CA ALA A 405 -18.58 7.09 -7.52
C ALA A 405 -18.55 5.69 -8.14
N ARG A 406 -17.39 5.19 -8.61
CA ARG A 406 -17.29 3.86 -9.26
C ARG A 406 -17.30 2.71 -8.25
N ASN A 407 -16.65 2.87 -7.09
CA ASN A 407 -16.67 1.84 -6.04
C ASN A 407 -18.07 1.54 -5.48
N ARG A 408 -19.04 2.48 -5.61
CA ARG A 408 -20.43 2.24 -5.19
C ARG A 408 -21.24 1.38 -6.17
N ARG A 409 -20.82 1.21 -7.43
CA ARG A 409 -21.53 0.36 -8.40
C ARG A 409 -21.24 -1.14 -8.24
N ASN A 410 -20.13 -1.50 -7.58
CA ASN A 410 -19.69 -2.89 -7.43
C ASN A 410 -20.18 -3.57 -6.15
N VAL A 411 -21.25 -3.04 -5.53
CA VAL A 411 -21.80 -3.58 -4.27
C VAL A 411 -22.58 -4.89 -4.50
N GLY A 412 -22.73 -5.35 -5.75
CA GLY A 412 -23.03 -6.74 -6.05
C GLY A 412 -21.75 -7.49 -6.45
N ASN A 413 -21.04 -8.09 -5.49
CA ASN A 413 -19.99 -9.05 -5.82
C ASN A 413 -20.66 -10.22 -6.56
N VAL A 414 -20.57 -10.25 -7.89
CA VAL A 414 -20.94 -11.44 -8.66
C VAL A 414 -20.03 -12.56 -8.16
N PRO A 415 -20.56 -13.63 -7.56
CA PRO A 415 -19.72 -14.73 -7.10
C PRO A 415 -19.06 -15.35 -8.33
N VAL A 416 -17.72 -15.39 -8.32
CA VAL A 416 -16.96 -16.11 -9.33
C VAL A 416 -16.90 -17.57 -8.92
N THR A 417 -17.29 -18.48 -9.82
CA THR A 417 -17.24 -19.93 -9.59
C THR A 417 -16.26 -20.62 -10.53
N LEU A 418 -15.79 -21.82 -10.17
CA LEU A 418 -15.01 -22.65 -11.09
C LEU A 418 -15.79 -23.00 -12.36
N GLN A 419 -17.13 -23.14 -12.26
CA GLN A 419 -17.98 -23.43 -13.41
C GLN A 419 -17.98 -22.28 -14.41
N GLN A 420 -18.02 -21.03 -13.94
CA GLN A 420 -17.89 -19.85 -14.81
C GLN A 420 -16.51 -19.79 -15.46
N LEU A 421 -15.44 -20.11 -14.73
CA LEU A 421 -14.11 -20.20 -15.33
C LEU A 421 -14.02 -21.34 -16.34
N ALA A 422 -14.62 -22.51 -16.06
CA ALA A 422 -14.59 -23.67 -16.95
C ALA A 422 -15.38 -23.44 -18.24
N ALA A 423 -16.47 -22.67 -18.16
CA ALA A 423 -17.24 -22.24 -19.33
C ALA A 423 -16.43 -21.31 -20.26
N LEU A 424 -15.42 -20.60 -19.72
CA LEU A 424 -14.50 -19.79 -20.50
C LEU A 424 -13.29 -20.61 -21.00
N ASP A 425 -12.70 -21.41 -20.10
CA ASP A 425 -11.53 -22.24 -20.35
C ASP A 425 -11.40 -23.32 -19.27
N GLU A 426 -11.62 -24.58 -19.66
CA GLU A 426 -11.53 -25.72 -18.77
C GLU A 426 -10.12 -25.91 -18.19
N THR A 427 -9.07 -25.59 -18.95
CA THR A 427 -7.68 -25.67 -18.48
C THR A 427 -7.41 -24.65 -17.40
N LEU A 428 -7.90 -23.41 -17.58
CA LEU A 428 -7.81 -22.37 -16.56
C LEU A 428 -8.49 -22.82 -15.26
N ALA A 429 -9.74 -23.27 -15.33
CA ALA A 429 -10.49 -23.70 -14.14
C ALA A 429 -9.79 -24.86 -13.40
N ARG A 430 -9.30 -25.86 -14.14
CA ARG A 430 -8.58 -27.01 -13.58
C ARG A 430 -7.30 -26.59 -12.88
N ARG A 431 -6.51 -25.71 -13.49
CA ARG A 431 -5.25 -25.21 -12.91
C ARG A 431 -5.49 -24.32 -11.70
N VAL A 432 -6.52 -23.46 -11.73
CA VAL A 432 -6.94 -22.67 -10.57
C VAL A 432 -7.34 -23.59 -9.41
N ALA A 433 -8.13 -24.63 -9.66
CA ALA A 433 -8.53 -25.59 -8.63
C ALA A 433 -7.34 -26.36 -8.05
N ALA A 434 -6.40 -26.81 -8.91
CA ALA A 434 -5.19 -27.51 -8.48
C ALA A 434 -4.29 -26.61 -7.61
N LEU A 435 -4.08 -25.35 -8.01
CA LEU A 435 -3.30 -24.41 -7.22
C LEU A 435 -4.01 -24.07 -5.89
N ALA A 436 -5.33 -23.91 -5.91
CA ALA A 436 -6.13 -23.67 -4.71
C ALA A 436 -5.96 -24.77 -3.66
N GLU A 437 -6.03 -26.03 -4.10
CA GLU A 437 -5.84 -27.20 -3.24
C GLU A 437 -4.43 -27.23 -2.63
N ARG A 438 -3.40 -26.94 -3.44
CA ARG A 438 -2.01 -26.83 -2.95
C ARG A 438 -1.85 -25.74 -1.89
N LEU A 439 -2.63 -24.66 -2.00
CA LEU A 439 -2.71 -23.58 -1.03
C LEU A 439 -3.67 -23.89 0.14
N GLY A 440 -4.21 -25.11 0.21
CA GLY A 440 -5.09 -25.58 1.27
C GLY A 440 -6.55 -25.11 1.18
N TYR A 441 -6.99 -24.56 0.05
CA TYR A 441 -8.39 -24.21 -0.23
C TYR A 441 -9.13 -25.39 -0.87
N ALA A 442 -9.29 -26.48 -0.12
CA ALA A 442 -9.95 -27.70 -0.60
C ALA A 442 -11.43 -27.48 -0.97
N ASP A 443 -12.08 -26.47 -0.39
CA ASP A 443 -13.48 -26.09 -0.65
C ASP A 443 -13.71 -25.56 -2.07
N VAL A 444 -12.67 -25.09 -2.76
CA VAL A 444 -12.77 -24.62 -4.15
C VAL A 444 -13.25 -25.73 -5.10
N ARG A 445 -12.89 -27.01 -4.85
CA ARG A 445 -13.34 -28.15 -5.66
C ARG A 445 -14.81 -28.50 -5.47
N ALA A 446 -15.36 -28.27 -4.27
CA ALA A 446 -16.67 -28.80 -3.92
C ALA A 446 -17.81 -28.14 -4.68
N GLY A 447 -17.58 -26.98 -5.33
CA GLY A 447 -18.64 -26.19 -5.98
C GLY A 447 -19.74 -25.73 -5.03
N ALA A 448 -19.63 -26.06 -3.75
CA ALA A 448 -20.64 -25.82 -2.73
C ALA A 448 -20.31 -24.49 -2.05
N PRO A 449 -21.15 -23.45 -2.20
CA PRO A 449 -21.04 -22.30 -1.32
C PRO A 449 -21.16 -22.80 0.13
N ARG A 450 -20.17 -22.48 0.97
CA ARG A 450 -20.23 -22.81 2.40
C ARG A 450 -21.49 -22.17 2.99
N GLU A 451 -22.40 -23.00 3.48
CA GLU A 451 -23.51 -22.59 4.35
C GLU A 451 -22.91 -21.91 5.58
N GLY A 452 -22.83 -20.57 5.57
CA GLY A 452 -22.12 -19.80 6.61
C GLY A 452 -21.26 -18.66 6.06
N GLN A 453 -20.81 -18.72 4.79
CA GLN A 453 -20.42 -17.53 4.04
C GLN A 453 -21.69 -16.79 3.58
N ARG A 454 -22.53 -16.37 4.53
CA ARG A 454 -23.33 -15.15 4.29
C ARG A 454 -22.28 -14.12 3.95
N GLY A 455 -22.37 -13.59 2.73
CA GLY A 455 -21.32 -12.74 2.16
C GLY A 455 -20.79 -11.80 3.23
N ALA A 456 -19.47 -11.63 3.26
CA ALA A 456 -18.91 -10.43 3.82
C ALA A 456 -19.51 -9.25 3.02
N THR A 457 -20.74 -8.85 3.38
CA THR A 457 -21.21 -7.50 3.20
C THR A 457 -20.22 -6.71 4.03
N VAL A 458 -19.22 -6.16 3.35
CA VAL A 458 -18.46 -5.04 3.85
C VAL A 458 -19.52 -3.98 4.11
N GLY A 459 -20.00 -3.92 5.35
CA GLY A 459 -20.83 -2.84 5.84
C GLY A 459 -19.98 -1.59 5.73
N VAL A 460 -20.13 -0.87 4.63
CA VAL A 460 -19.73 0.53 4.57
C VAL A 460 -20.84 1.26 5.32
N GLU A 461 -20.75 1.32 6.65
CA GLU A 461 -21.49 2.32 7.40
C GLU A 461 -21.03 3.68 6.90
N SER A 462 -22.00 4.41 6.34
CA SER A 462 -21.85 5.72 5.70
C SER A 462 -21.70 6.85 6.71
#